data_AF-A0A0U5CMD1-F1
#
_entry.id   AF-A0A0U5CMD1-F1
#
_cell.length_a   1.000
_cell.length_b   1.000
_cell.length_c   1.000
_cell.angle_alpha   90.00
_cell.angle_beta   90.00
_cell.angle_gamma   90.00
#
_symmetry.space_group_name_H-M   'P 1'
#
loop_
_entity.id
_entity.type
_entity.pdbx_description
1 polymer ?
#
loop_
_entity_poly.entity_id
_entity_poly.type
_entity_poly.pdbx_seq_one_letter_code
_entity_poly.pdbx_strand_id
1 'polypeptide(L)'
;MDMMSVALGTGAFNPNLPSASGSDLHSTHSAISSTGPTTWAATSTSSLTSLNDYTNYPLIRQGDRTYLRDPENNYPLPCDLSEIHRQILRSLMLIRVFGGPFCNPYLAQRPPKRVLEIACGSGLWSGMCNDHFARAGHRDVAFYGIDLVAIAPDLRKNGVNWHFKRHDLRKPRIPFPDDYFDFVFIKDAAMCPLSPAQQAQGLVEPLRVLKSGGVLEVWDSDSVFRSLLPNPAPARKLASREQETADATATYTFSSATPFTNAQNKFLQNYNSWLEKAFDNRKLTSLPCATIGLAFNSEVDVLEKVDSRRIAIPLGEPRWEREGGKDGSGPRKQLTADQLSIRRTALLTVIQMIEGLETILMEASGKSRDEWDRWWTAMMSDLFQKGGLANGECLEVSAWWGVKR
;
A
#
# COMPACT_ATOMS: atom_id res chain seq x y z
N MET A 1 39.38 -35.80 -8.35
CA MET A 1 38.02 -35.98 -7.81
C MET A 1 37.95 -35.13 -6.56
N ASP A 2 37.66 -33.85 -6.80
CA ASP A 2 37.64 -32.74 -5.86
C ASP A 2 36.64 -31.74 -6.46
N MET A 3 35.66 -31.30 -5.69
CA MET A 3 34.82 -30.12 -5.98
C MET A 3 34.33 -29.61 -4.62
N MET A 4 35.11 -28.75 -3.96
CA MET A 4 35.16 -27.28 -4.11
C MET A 4 33.99 -26.56 -3.43
N SER A 5 34.31 -26.18 -2.18
CA SER A 5 33.88 -24.97 -1.47
C SER A 5 33.61 -23.78 -2.40
N VAL A 6 32.45 -23.15 -2.23
CA VAL A 6 32.16 -21.82 -2.79
C VAL A 6 32.22 -20.82 -1.65
N ALA A 7 33.27 -20.01 -1.67
CA ALA A 7 33.52 -18.93 -0.75
C ALA A 7 32.50 -17.80 -0.93
N LEU A 8 31.88 -17.38 0.18
CA LEU A 8 31.17 -16.11 0.30
C LEU A 8 32.20 -14.98 0.32
N GLY A 9 32.29 -14.23 -0.78
CA GLY A 9 33.10 -13.03 -0.87
C GLY A 9 32.55 -11.92 0.02
N THR A 10 33.30 -11.57 1.06
CA THR A 10 33.13 -10.37 1.89
C THR A 10 33.52 -9.13 1.09
N GLY A 11 32.54 -8.42 0.55
CA GLY A 11 32.72 -7.07 0.01
C GLY A 11 32.55 -6.03 1.11
N ALA A 12 33.65 -5.41 1.53
CA ALA A 12 33.68 -4.31 2.48
C ALA A 12 32.94 -3.08 1.92
N PHE A 13 32.01 -2.54 2.70
CA PHE A 13 31.42 -1.22 2.47
C PHE A 13 32.49 -0.14 2.63
N ASN A 14 32.77 0.60 1.58
CA ASN A 14 33.61 1.80 1.63
C ASN A 14 32.70 3.04 1.58
N PRO A 15 32.61 3.86 2.65
CA PRO A 15 31.75 5.03 2.69
C PRO A 15 32.54 6.23 2.16
N ASN A 16 32.39 6.56 0.88
CA ASN A 16 32.73 7.89 0.34
C ASN A 16 32.26 7.99 -1.10
N LEU A 17 31.06 8.54 -1.33
CA LEU A 17 30.74 9.24 -2.56
C LEU A 17 29.95 10.53 -2.23
N PRO A 18 30.21 11.62 -2.97
CA PRO A 18 29.91 12.97 -2.53
C PRO A 18 28.45 13.38 -2.76
N SER A 19 28.00 14.28 -1.89
CA SER A 19 26.79 15.10 -1.99
C SER A 19 26.62 15.70 -3.39
N ALA A 20 25.62 15.24 -4.14
CA ALA A 20 25.14 15.91 -5.34
C ALA A 20 23.94 16.78 -4.95
N SER A 21 24.21 18.09 -4.86
CA SER A 21 23.21 19.16 -4.68
C SER A 21 22.11 19.09 -5.73
N GLY A 22 20.91 19.45 -5.29
CA GLY A 22 19.74 19.63 -6.12
C GLY A 22 19.89 20.74 -7.16
N SER A 23 19.23 20.52 -8.29
CA SER A 23 18.82 21.49 -9.31
C SER A 23 17.73 20.80 -10.13
N ASP A 24 16.76 21.44 -10.75
CA ASP A 24 16.09 22.71 -10.57
C ASP A 24 14.75 22.48 -11.28
N LEU A 25 13.63 22.56 -10.57
CA LEU A 25 12.32 22.57 -11.21
C LEU A 25 12.11 23.97 -11.78
N HIS A 26 12.27 24.07 -13.09
CA HIS A 26 12.09 25.28 -13.90
C HIS A 26 10.79 26.03 -13.53
N SER A 27 10.96 27.12 -12.78
CA SER A 27 9.97 28.18 -12.64
C SER A 27 10.19 29.17 -13.77
N THR A 28 9.26 29.23 -14.73
CA THR A 28 9.29 30.23 -15.81
C THR A 28 8.97 31.61 -15.22
N HIS A 29 10.00 32.39 -14.89
CA HIS A 29 9.88 33.82 -14.66
C HIS A 29 9.96 34.55 -16.00
N SER A 30 8.83 35.12 -16.45
CA SER A 30 8.82 36.06 -17.57
C SER A 30 9.03 37.48 -17.03
N ALA A 31 10.19 38.05 -17.33
CA ALA A 31 10.48 39.47 -17.16
C ALA A 31 10.05 40.22 -18.43
N ILE A 32 9.26 41.29 -18.30
CA ILE A 32 9.12 42.32 -19.34
C ILE A 32 9.00 43.69 -18.66
N SER A 33 9.90 44.59 -19.02
CA SER A 33 9.79 46.04 -18.81
C SER A 33 9.77 46.73 -20.17
N SER A 34 8.73 47.55 -20.43
CA SER A 34 8.77 48.89 -21.02
C SER A 34 7.47 49.27 -21.77
N THR A 35 6.80 50.29 -21.20
CA THR A 35 6.11 51.44 -21.83
C THR A 35 5.48 51.34 -23.24
N GLY A 36 4.15 51.48 -23.32
CA GLY A 36 3.38 51.83 -24.52
C GLY A 36 1.85 51.73 -24.31
N PRO A 37 1.00 52.57 -24.93
CA PRO A 37 -0.27 53.01 -24.35
C PRO A 37 -1.47 52.07 -24.53
N THR A 38 -2.37 52.19 -23.55
CA THR A 38 -3.72 51.65 -23.38
C THR A 38 -4.49 51.28 -24.66
N THR A 39 -4.70 49.98 -24.83
CA THR A 39 -5.85 49.39 -25.53
C THR A 39 -6.59 48.50 -24.54
N TRP A 40 -7.92 48.67 -24.45
CA TRP A 40 -8.79 47.86 -23.60
C TRP A 40 -8.71 46.39 -24.03
N ALA A 41 -7.93 45.61 -23.30
CA ALA A 41 -7.90 44.17 -23.41
C ALA A 41 -9.12 43.59 -22.67
N ALA A 42 -9.87 42.77 -23.39
CA ALA A 42 -10.96 41.96 -22.87
C ALA A 42 -10.55 41.26 -21.57
N THR A 43 -11.46 41.28 -20.59
CA THR A 43 -11.30 40.59 -19.31
C THR A 43 -11.06 39.10 -19.59
N SER A 44 -9.83 38.66 -19.35
CA SER A 44 -9.36 37.29 -19.57
C SER A 44 -10.23 36.28 -18.81
N THR A 45 -11.11 35.57 -19.50
CA THR A 45 -11.83 34.39 -19.00
C THR A 45 -10.91 33.18 -18.76
N SER A 46 -9.63 33.26 -19.15
CA SER A 46 -8.63 32.20 -19.03
C SER A 46 -8.13 31.93 -17.61
N SER A 47 -8.27 32.88 -16.69
CA SER A 47 -7.84 32.74 -15.29
C SER A 47 -8.81 31.91 -14.43
N LEU A 48 -10.11 31.88 -14.80
CA LEU A 48 -11.12 31.07 -14.11
C LEU A 48 -11.09 29.60 -14.57
N THR A 49 -10.72 29.35 -15.83
CA THR A 49 -10.56 27.98 -16.35
C THR A 49 -9.34 27.25 -15.76
N SER A 50 -8.28 27.97 -15.37
CA SER A 50 -7.09 27.35 -14.77
C SER A 50 -7.27 26.95 -13.30
N LEU A 51 -8.20 27.58 -12.58
CA LEU A 51 -8.52 27.26 -11.19
C LEU A 51 -9.14 25.85 -11.03
N ASN A 52 -9.87 25.38 -12.04
CA ASN A 52 -10.55 24.08 -12.02
C ASN A 52 -9.89 23.03 -12.93
N ASP A 53 -8.69 23.30 -13.45
CA ASP A 53 -7.94 22.33 -14.26
C ASP A 53 -7.18 21.32 -13.36
N TYR A 54 -7.94 20.47 -12.68
CA TYR A 54 -7.41 19.37 -11.86
C TYR A 54 -6.77 18.26 -12.70
N THR A 55 -7.00 18.28 -14.03
CA THR A 55 -6.41 17.31 -14.93
C THR A 55 -4.95 17.66 -15.20
N ASN A 56 -4.62 18.90 -15.57
CA ASN A 56 -3.23 19.29 -15.83
C ASN A 56 -2.47 19.67 -14.56
N TYR A 57 -3.17 20.15 -13.53
CA TYR A 57 -2.58 20.55 -12.24
C TYR A 57 -3.25 19.80 -11.08
N PRO A 58 -3.04 18.48 -10.96
CA PRO A 58 -3.76 17.63 -10.01
C PRO A 58 -3.35 17.83 -8.55
N LEU A 59 -2.25 18.57 -8.28
CA LEU A 59 -1.66 18.71 -6.95
C LEU A 59 -1.76 20.13 -6.41
N ILE A 60 -1.90 20.25 -5.09
CA ILE A 60 -1.85 21.51 -4.35
C ILE A 60 -1.00 21.33 -3.11
N ARG A 61 -0.24 22.37 -2.74
CA ARG A 61 0.51 22.41 -1.48
C ARG A 61 -0.40 22.93 -0.36
N GLN A 62 -0.49 22.20 0.74
CA GLN A 62 -1.19 22.62 1.96
C GLN A 62 -0.20 22.53 3.12
N GLY A 63 0.26 23.68 3.61
CA GLY A 63 1.40 23.75 4.53
C GLY A 63 2.66 23.17 3.88
N ASP A 64 3.25 22.17 4.53
CA ASP A 64 4.47 21.49 4.05
C ASP A 64 4.21 20.17 3.32
N ARG A 65 2.94 19.78 3.16
CA ARG A 65 2.55 18.56 2.46
C ARG A 65 1.89 18.91 1.12
N THR A 66 1.93 17.96 0.19
CA THR A 66 1.27 18.09 -1.12
C THR A 66 0.10 17.13 -1.17
N TYR A 67 -1.07 17.57 -1.64
CA TYR A 67 -2.30 16.76 -1.73
C TYR A 67 -2.92 16.87 -3.12
N LEU A 68 -3.93 16.05 -3.38
CA LEU A 68 -4.79 16.23 -4.55
C LEU A 68 -5.53 17.56 -4.44
N ARG A 69 -5.58 18.30 -5.56
CA ARG A 69 -6.19 19.61 -5.66
C ARG A 69 -7.72 19.55 -5.77
N ASP A 70 -8.22 18.48 -6.39
CA ASP A 70 -9.66 18.33 -6.65
C ASP A 70 -10.43 18.22 -5.32
N PRO A 71 -11.32 19.18 -5.01
CA PRO A 71 -12.08 19.18 -3.76
C PRO A 71 -13.13 18.05 -3.68
N GLU A 72 -13.51 17.46 -4.81
CA GLU A 72 -14.40 16.30 -4.86
C GLU A 72 -13.65 14.96 -4.70
N ASN A 73 -12.31 15.01 -4.60
CA ASN A 73 -11.49 13.83 -4.37
C ASN A 73 -11.18 13.68 -2.88
N ASN A 74 -11.85 12.72 -2.24
CA ASN A 74 -11.72 12.46 -0.80
C ASN A 74 -10.49 11.62 -0.41
N TYR A 75 -9.49 11.46 -1.28
CA TYR A 75 -8.25 10.74 -0.93
C TYR A 75 -7.53 11.46 0.22
N PRO A 76 -7.28 10.78 1.36
CA PRO A 76 -6.89 11.48 2.58
C PRO A 76 -5.37 11.67 2.75
N LEU A 77 -4.54 10.93 2.00
CA LEU A 77 -3.09 10.93 2.20
C LEU A 77 -2.40 11.97 1.30
N PRO A 78 -1.21 12.47 1.70
CA PRO A 78 -0.38 13.30 0.83
C PRO A 78 0.07 12.57 -0.45
N CYS A 79 0.60 13.33 -1.40
CA CYS A 79 1.18 12.88 -2.67
C CYS A 79 2.62 13.39 -2.84
N ASP A 80 3.30 13.66 -1.74
CA ASP A 80 4.70 14.12 -1.70
C ASP A 80 5.70 12.96 -1.53
N LEU A 81 6.98 13.30 -1.62
CA LEU A 81 8.08 12.33 -1.58
C LEU A 81 8.09 11.50 -0.29
N SER A 82 7.76 12.11 0.86
CA SER A 82 7.71 11.42 2.15
C SER A 82 6.65 10.31 2.13
N GLU A 83 5.47 10.59 1.59
CA GLU A 83 4.40 9.59 1.48
C GLU A 83 4.72 8.51 0.44
N ILE A 84 5.33 8.89 -0.69
CA ILE A 84 5.81 7.93 -1.69
C ILE A 84 6.85 6.96 -1.08
N HIS A 85 7.79 7.46 -0.28
CA HIS A 85 8.77 6.62 0.41
C HIS A 85 8.11 5.68 1.43
N ARG A 86 7.10 6.15 2.17
CA ARG A 86 6.31 5.30 3.08
C ARG A 86 5.65 4.14 2.32
N GLN A 87 5.00 4.43 1.19
CA GLN A 87 4.36 3.42 0.34
C GLN A 87 5.37 2.44 -0.28
N ILE A 88 6.58 2.90 -0.63
CA ILE A 88 7.68 2.04 -1.12
C ILE A 88 8.13 1.06 -0.02
N LEU A 89 8.43 1.56 1.19
CA LEU A 89 8.82 0.72 2.32
C LEU A 89 7.74 -0.29 2.67
N ARG A 90 6.47 0.15 2.66
CA ARG A 90 5.30 -0.69 2.85
C ARG A 90 5.26 -1.83 1.81
N SER A 91 5.43 -1.50 0.53
CA SER A 91 5.38 -2.49 -0.56
C SER A 91 6.51 -3.51 -0.45
N LEU A 92 7.73 -3.08 -0.15
CA LEU A 92 8.88 -3.97 0.05
C LEU A 92 8.65 -4.94 1.21
N MET A 93 8.14 -4.43 2.33
CA MET A 93 7.77 -5.26 3.49
C MET A 93 6.68 -6.28 3.13
N LEU A 94 5.62 -5.85 2.42
CA LEU A 94 4.52 -6.75 2.01
C LEU A 94 5.02 -7.86 1.08
N ILE A 95 5.85 -7.54 0.08
CA ILE A 95 6.47 -8.53 -0.80
C ILE A 95 7.30 -9.54 0.01
N ARG A 96 8.01 -9.08 1.04
CA ARG A 96 8.79 -9.96 1.91
C ARG A 96 7.93 -10.89 2.78
N VAL A 97 6.83 -10.38 3.35
CA VAL A 97 5.93 -11.19 4.22
C VAL A 97 5.01 -12.12 3.45
N PHE A 98 4.60 -11.74 2.24
CA PHE A 98 3.90 -12.61 1.30
C PHE A 98 4.86 -13.56 0.58
N GLY A 99 6.17 -13.29 0.58
CA GLY A 99 7.19 -14.17 0.00
C GLY A 99 7.33 -14.07 -1.52
N GLY A 100 6.77 -13.03 -2.13
CA GLY A 100 6.79 -12.79 -3.56
C GLY A 100 5.96 -11.55 -3.94
N PRO A 101 6.01 -11.09 -5.20
CA PRO A 101 5.21 -9.96 -5.67
C PRO A 101 3.71 -10.29 -5.85
N PHE A 102 3.33 -11.56 -5.79
CA PHE A 102 1.94 -12.01 -5.82
C PHE A 102 1.83 -13.31 -5.01
N CYS A 103 0.63 -13.60 -4.51
CA CYS A 103 0.31 -14.78 -3.71
C CYS A 103 -0.36 -15.88 -4.53
N ASN A 104 -1.07 -15.53 -5.60
CA ASN A 104 -1.79 -16.54 -6.38
C ASN A 104 -0.82 -17.62 -6.93
N PRO A 105 -1.21 -18.91 -6.92
CA PRO A 105 -0.32 -19.98 -7.35
C PRO A 105 -0.30 -20.21 -8.86
N TYR A 106 -1.15 -19.52 -9.64
CA TYR A 106 -1.43 -19.85 -11.03
C TYR A 106 -0.41 -19.27 -12.01
N LEU A 107 0.16 -18.10 -11.71
CA LEU A 107 1.10 -17.43 -12.61
C LEU A 107 2.45 -18.14 -12.75
N ALA A 108 2.80 -19.03 -11.82
CA ALA A 108 4.00 -19.86 -11.93
C ALA A 108 3.92 -20.88 -13.07
N GLN A 109 2.72 -21.38 -13.37
CA GLN A 109 2.48 -22.35 -14.45
C GLN A 109 2.00 -21.66 -15.74
N ARG A 110 1.31 -20.52 -15.60
CA ARG A 110 0.82 -19.69 -16.70
C ARG A 110 1.33 -18.25 -16.54
N PRO A 111 2.60 -17.99 -16.92
CA PRO A 111 3.15 -16.63 -16.86
C PRO A 111 2.32 -15.67 -17.73
N PRO A 112 2.01 -14.46 -17.25
CA PRO A 112 1.18 -13.51 -17.98
C PRO A 112 1.97 -12.89 -19.15
N LYS A 113 1.27 -12.44 -20.20
CA LYS A 113 1.85 -11.60 -21.25
C LYS A 113 1.55 -10.12 -21.02
N ARG A 114 0.41 -9.82 -20.42
CA ARG A 114 -0.03 -8.45 -20.09
C ARG A 114 -0.50 -8.38 -18.65
N VAL A 115 0.13 -7.51 -17.88
CA VAL A 115 -0.17 -7.23 -16.47
C VAL A 115 -0.70 -5.80 -16.35
N LEU A 116 -1.82 -5.61 -15.64
CA LEU A 116 -2.32 -4.28 -15.24
C LEU A 116 -2.12 -4.09 -13.74
N GLU A 117 -1.47 -3.01 -13.34
CA GLU A 117 -1.45 -2.49 -11.97
C GLU A 117 -2.39 -1.29 -11.86
N ILE A 118 -3.44 -1.41 -11.03
CA ILE A 118 -4.39 -0.34 -10.72
C ILE A 118 -3.93 0.37 -9.45
N ALA A 119 -3.97 1.71 -9.45
CA ALA A 119 -3.37 2.56 -8.41
C ALA A 119 -1.87 2.31 -8.28
N CYS A 120 -1.15 2.37 -9.42
CA CYS A 120 0.24 1.91 -9.49
C CYS A 120 1.24 2.81 -8.75
N GLY A 121 0.86 4.03 -8.36
CA GLY A 121 1.71 4.95 -7.60
C GLY A 121 3.11 5.11 -8.22
N SER A 122 4.14 4.69 -7.49
CA SER A 122 5.55 4.74 -7.93
C SER A 122 5.94 3.69 -8.98
N GLY A 123 5.07 2.74 -9.30
CA GLY A 123 5.36 1.62 -10.19
C GLY A 123 6.37 0.60 -9.63
N LEU A 124 6.73 0.72 -8.35
CA LEU A 124 7.70 -0.17 -7.70
C LEU A 124 7.29 -1.64 -7.81
N TRP A 125 6.02 -1.95 -7.55
CA TRP A 125 5.53 -3.32 -7.60
C TRP A 125 5.66 -3.89 -9.02
N SER A 126 5.25 -3.14 -10.05
CA SER A 126 5.42 -3.56 -11.46
C SER A 126 6.88 -3.87 -11.79
N GLY A 127 7.82 -3.02 -11.36
CA GLY A 127 9.26 -3.29 -11.54
C GLY A 127 9.73 -4.58 -10.86
N MET A 128 9.32 -4.81 -9.60
CA MET A 128 9.67 -6.03 -8.86
C MET A 128 9.01 -7.29 -9.43
N CYS A 129 7.79 -7.16 -9.94
CA CYS A 129 7.06 -8.24 -10.59
C CYS A 129 7.72 -8.61 -11.92
N ASN A 130 8.15 -7.62 -12.71
CA ASN A 130 8.96 -7.84 -13.90
C ASN A 130 10.26 -8.60 -13.59
N ASP A 131 11.00 -8.17 -12.57
CA ASP A 131 12.23 -8.87 -12.15
C ASP A 131 11.97 -10.31 -11.73
N HIS A 132 10.84 -10.56 -11.05
CA HIS A 132 10.43 -11.90 -10.65
C HIS A 132 10.19 -12.81 -11.88
N PHE A 133 9.40 -12.34 -12.86
CA PHE A 133 9.17 -13.10 -14.09
C PHE A 133 10.45 -13.27 -14.92
N ALA A 134 11.30 -12.24 -15.01
CA ALA A 134 12.55 -12.30 -15.74
C ALA A 134 13.52 -13.33 -15.14
N ARG A 135 13.60 -13.46 -13.80
CA ARG A 135 14.38 -14.50 -13.12
C ARG A 135 13.84 -15.91 -13.38
N ALA A 136 12.53 -16.03 -13.61
CA ALA A 136 11.88 -17.28 -14.02
C ALA A 136 12.01 -17.56 -15.54
N GLY A 137 12.70 -16.70 -16.30
CA GLY A 137 12.90 -16.85 -17.75
C GLY A 137 11.83 -16.19 -18.63
N HIS A 138 10.88 -15.47 -18.04
CA HIS A 138 9.79 -14.79 -18.76
C HIS A 138 10.11 -13.30 -18.88
N ARG A 139 10.72 -12.91 -20.00
CA ARG A 139 11.18 -11.53 -20.26
C ARG A 139 10.27 -10.73 -21.18
N ASP A 140 9.22 -11.35 -21.72
CA ASP A 140 8.31 -10.76 -22.70
C ASP A 140 6.96 -10.35 -22.09
N VAL A 141 6.97 -9.95 -20.82
CA VAL A 141 5.79 -9.47 -20.09
C VAL A 141 5.65 -7.96 -20.26
N ALA A 142 4.48 -7.51 -20.71
CA ALA A 142 4.13 -6.09 -20.79
C ALA A 142 3.38 -5.66 -19.51
N PHE A 143 3.85 -4.58 -18.89
CA PHE A 143 3.27 -3.99 -17.70
C PHE A 143 2.55 -2.68 -18.03
N TYR A 144 1.33 -2.56 -17.54
CA TYR A 144 0.48 -1.39 -17.69
C TYR A 144 0.14 -0.86 -16.31
N GLY A 145 0.34 0.44 -16.09
CA GLY A 145 -0.01 1.11 -14.85
C GLY A 145 -1.06 2.18 -15.07
N ILE A 146 -2.04 2.26 -14.18
CA ILE A 146 -2.94 3.40 -14.08
C ILE A 146 -2.90 4.03 -12.69
N ASP A 147 -2.84 5.34 -12.68
CA ASP A 147 -2.90 6.16 -11.47
C ASP A 147 -3.44 7.55 -11.80
N LEU A 148 -3.94 8.27 -10.81
CA LEU A 148 -4.41 9.64 -10.97
C LEU A 148 -3.22 10.60 -11.22
N VAL A 149 -2.07 10.32 -10.61
CA VAL A 149 -0.85 11.13 -10.73
C VAL A 149 0.28 10.29 -11.32
N ALA A 150 0.99 10.85 -12.31
CA ALA A 150 2.13 10.19 -12.93
C ALA A 150 3.39 10.27 -12.04
N ILE A 151 3.40 9.52 -10.93
CA ILE A 151 4.51 9.49 -9.96
C ILE A 151 5.60 8.49 -10.41
N ALA A 152 5.19 7.37 -11.02
CA ALA A 152 6.12 6.34 -11.47
C ALA A 152 7.19 6.91 -12.42
N PRO A 153 8.48 6.59 -12.21
CA PRO A 153 9.51 6.90 -13.17
C PRO A 153 9.28 6.08 -14.45
N ASP A 154 9.97 6.47 -15.52
CA ASP A 154 9.93 5.69 -16.75
C ASP A 154 10.69 4.36 -16.59
N LEU A 155 9.96 3.30 -16.21
CA LEU A 155 10.52 1.96 -15.97
C LEU A 155 11.15 1.34 -17.22
N ARG A 156 10.87 1.87 -18.42
CA ARG A 156 11.54 1.44 -19.67
C ARG A 156 13.05 1.64 -19.60
N LYS A 157 13.52 2.65 -18.84
CA LYS A 157 14.95 2.89 -18.60
C LYS A 157 15.63 1.73 -17.86
N ASN A 158 14.86 0.91 -17.15
CA ASN A 158 15.34 -0.27 -16.42
C ASN A 158 15.01 -1.58 -17.16
N GLY A 159 14.64 -1.51 -18.45
CA GLY A 159 14.36 -2.69 -19.27
C GLY A 159 12.97 -3.29 -19.08
N VAL A 160 12.05 -2.61 -18.38
CA VAL A 160 10.64 -3.04 -18.25
C VAL A 160 9.86 -2.61 -19.49
N ASN A 161 9.06 -3.51 -20.08
CA ASN A 161 8.08 -3.14 -21.10
C ASN A 161 6.88 -2.42 -20.44
N TRP A 162 7.03 -1.11 -20.21
CA TRP A 162 6.15 -0.31 -19.36
C TRP A 162 5.26 0.65 -20.13
N HIS A 163 3.98 0.67 -19.77
CA HIS A 163 2.95 1.54 -20.33
C HIS A 163 2.15 2.23 -19.20
N PHE A 164 2.33 3.52 -19.02
CA PHE A 164 1.54 4.28 -18.04
C PHE A 164 0.38 5.02 -18.71
N LYS A 165 -0.80 5.02 -18.08
CA LYS A 165 -1.95 5.83 -18.48
C LYS A 165 -2.59 6.49 -17.27
N ARG A 166 -2.58 7.82 -17.26
CA ARG A 166 -3.27 8.58 -16.21
C ARG A 166 -4.77 8.29 -16.23
N HIS A 167 -5.32 7.88 -15.10
CA HIS A 167 -6.75 7.58 -14.98
C HIS A 167 -7.24 7.87 -13.56
N ASP A 168 -8.43 8.46 -13.49
CA ASP A 168 -9.13 8.72 -12.24
C ASP A 168 -10.08 7.56 -11.97
N LEU A 169 -9.87 6.83 -10.87
CA LEU A 169 -10.67 5.66 -10.52
C LEU A 169 -12.13 5.98 -10.19
N ARG A 170 -12.51 7.25 -10.04
CA ARG A 170 -13.94 7.66 -9.94
C ARG A 170 -14.66 7.60 -11.29
N LYS A 171 -13.94 7.47 -12.40
CA LYS A 171 -14.53 7.32 -13.73
C LYS A 171 -14.97 5.88 -13.94
N PRO A 172 -16.19 5.62 -14.42
CA PRO A 172 -16.81 4.30 -14.40
C PRO A 172 -16.12 3.26 -15.28
N ARG A 173 -15.23 3.66 -16.21
CA ARG A 173 -14.59 2.74 -17.14
C ARG A 173 -13.08 2.91 -17.17
N ILE A 174 -12.38 1.86 -16.75
CA ILE A 174 -10.93 1.71 -16.91
C ILE A 174 -10.59 1.74 -18.41
N PRO A 175 -9.56 2.49 -18.84
CA PRO A 175 -9.45 2.90 -20.22
C PRO A 175 -8.67 1.89 -21.07
N PHE A 176 -9.08 0.62 -20.99
CA PHE A 176 -8.56 -0.53 -21.73
C PHE A 176 -9.71 -1.39 -22.29
N PRO A 177 -9.46 -2.14 -23.38
CA PRO A 177 -10.43 -3.09 -23.94
C PRO A 177 -10.84 -4.16 -22.94
N ASP A 178 -11.99 -4.77 -23.20
CA ASP A 178 -12.45 -5.98 -22.52
C ASP A 178 -11.46 -7.13 -22.82
N ASP A 179 -11.30 -8.06 -21.87
CA ASP A 179 -10.47 -9.27 -22.03
C ASP A 179 -9.04 -8.98 -22.56
N TYR A 180 -8.39 -7.96 -22.00
CA TYR A 180 -7.08 -7.49 -22.44
C TYR A 180 -5.93 -8.04 -21.59
N PHE A 181 -6.10 -8.15 -20.27
CA PHE A 181 -5.02 -8.52 -19.36
C PHE A 181 -5.07 -9.99 -18.95
N ASP A 182 -3.89 -10.59 -18.76
CA ASP A 182 -3.77 -11.95 -18.22
C ASP A 182 -3.71 -11.93 -16.68
N PHE A 183 -3.22 -10.82 -16.13
CA PHE A 183 -3.14 -10.57 -14.69
C PHE A 183 -3.52 -9.11 -14.39
N VAL A 184 -4.49 -8.91 -13.50
CA VAL A 184 -4.85 -7.60 -12.95
C VAL A 184 -4.52 -7.59 -11.47
N PHE A 185 -3.76 -6.59 -11.05
CA PHE A 185 -3.30 -6.42 -9.69
C PHE A 185 -3.75 -5.07 -9.13
N ILE A 186 -4.23 -5.08 -7.89
CA ILE A 186 -4.67 -3.90 -7.16
C ILE A 186 -4.01 -3.93 -5.79
N LYS A 187 -3.41 -2.81 -5.35
CA LYS A 187 -2.75 -2.75 -4.04
C LYS A 187 -3.00 -1.42 -3.33
N ASP A 188 -3.33 -1.48 -2.04
CA ASP A 188 -3.54 -0.33 -1.15
C ASP A 188 -4.52 0.70 -1.75
N ALA A 189 -5.59 0.20 -2.39
CA ALA A 189 -6.56 1.02 -3.09
C ALA A 189 -7.79 1.38 -2.23
N ALA A 190 -7.91 0.86 -1.01
CA ALA A 190 -9.03 1.13 -0.11
C ALA A 190 -9.27 2.61 0.20
N MET A 191 -8.21 3.43 0.18
CA MET A 191 -8.30 4.88 0.40
C MET A 191 -8.56 5.67 -0.88
N CYS A 192 -8.49 5.04 -2.06
CA CYS A 192 -8.82 5.67 -3.33
C CYS A 192 -10.34 5.87 -3.41
N PRO A 193 -10.83 7.12 -3.57
CA PRO A 193 -12.25 7.34 -3.72
C PRO A 193 -12.74 6.72 -5.03
N LEU A 194 -13.85 6.01 -4.93
CA LEU A 194 -14.61 5.47 -6.05
C LEU A 194 -15.94 6.23 -6.12
N SER A 195 -16.53 6.34 -7.31
CA SER A 195 -17.91 6.85 -7.38
C SER A 195 -18.87 5.88 -6.64
N PRO A 196 -20.01 6.35 -6.11
CA PRO A 196 -20.98 5.47 -5.46
C PRO A 196 -21.41 4.28 -6.33
N ALA A 197 -21.54 4.50 -7.64
CA ALA A 197 -21.83 3.45 -8.60
C ALA A 197 -20.72 2.39 -8.65
N GLN A 198 -19.45 2.81 -8.66
CA GLN A 198 -18.31 1.89 -8.67
C GLN A 198 -18.12 1.15 -7.35
N GLN A 199 -18.36 1.81 -6.21
CA GLN A 199 -18.38 1.13 -4.92
C GLN A 199 -19.43 0.01 -4.91
N ALA A 200 -20.62 0.26 -5.48
CA ALA A 200 -21.67 -0.75 -5.62
C ALA A 200 -21.35 -1.84 -6.67
N GLN A 201 -20.56 -1.49 -7.70
CA GLN A 201 -20.16 -2.39 -8.78
C GLN A 201 -18.89 -3.19 -8.47
N GLY A 202 -18.28 -3.03 -7.29
CA GLY A 202 -17.21 -3.89 -6.80
C GLY A 202 -16.08 -4.15 -7.79
N LEU A 203 -15.97 -5.38 -8.28
CA LEU A 203 -14.89 -5.86 -9.14
C LEU A 203 -15.22 -5.83 -10.64
N VAL A 204 -16.35 -5.25 -11.05
CA VAL A 204 -16.84 -5.27 -12.44
C VAL A 204 -15.79 -4.80 -13.46
N GLU A 205 -15.15 -3.64 -13.24
CA GLU A 205 -14.19 -3.10 -14.21
C GLU A 205 -12.86 -3.88 -14.26
N PRO A 206 -12.22 -4.24 -13.13
CA PRO A 206 -11.11 -5.18 -13.11
C PRO A 206 -11.43 -6.50 -13.84
N LEU A 207 -12.62 -7.07 -13.62
CA LEU A 207 -13.06 -8.30 -14.27
C LEU A 207 -13.36 -8.11 -15.77
N ARG A 208 -13.87 -6.95 -16.19
CA ARG A 208 -14.11 -6.64 -17.60
C ARG A 208 -12.80 -6.65 -18.40
N VAL A 209 -11.76 -5.99 -17.89
CA VAL A 209 -10.47 -5.89 -18.61
C VAL A 209 -9.62 -7.15 -18.48
N LEU A 210 -9.89 -8.01 -17.49
CA LEU A 210 -9.24 -9.30 -17.31
C LEU A 210 -9.80 -10.33 -18.29
N LYS A 211 -8.95 -11.12 -18.92
CA LYS A 211 -9.37 -12.24 -19.79
C LYS A 211 -9.99 -13.39 -19.02
N SER A 212 -10.84 -14.15 -19.70
CA SER A 212 -11.17 -15.52 -19.27
C SER A 212 -9.89 -16.34 -19.02
N GLY A 213 -9.84 -17.01 -17.87
CA GLY A 213 -8.68 -17.72 -17.33
C GLY A 213 -7.55 -16.83 -16.80
N GLY A 214 -7.71 -15.50 -16.82
CA GLY A 214 -6.80 -14.55 -16.19
C GLY A 214 -7.00 -14.48 -14.67
N VAL A 215 -6.01 -13.94 -13.96
CA VAL A 215 -6.05 -13.80 -12.50
C VAL A 215 -6.33 -12.34 -12.11
N LEU A 216 -7.25 -12.14 -11.17
CA LEU A 216 -7.38 -10.90 -10.40
C LEU A 216 -6.74 -11.13 -9.03
N GLU A 217 -5.88 -10.23 -8.58
CA GLU A 217 -5.35 -10.25 -7.22
C GLU A 217 -5.38 -8.86 -6.58
N VAL A 218 -5.86 -8.79 -5.34
CA VAL A 218 -6.05 -7.55 -4.58
C VAL A 218 -5.34 -7.67 -3.24
N TRP A 219 -4.44 -6.73 -2.97
CA TRP A 219 -3.73 -6.59 -1.71
C TRP A 219 -4.19 -5.34 -0.98
N ASP A 220 -4.52 -5.49 0.29
CA ASP A 220 -4.83 -4.32 1.12
C ASP A 220 -4.60 -4.65 2.61
N SER A 221 -4.74 -3.62 3.44
CA SER A 221 -4.55 -3.70 4.87
C SER A 221 -5.59 -2.93 5.64
N ASP A 222 -6.04 -3.49 6.75
CA ASP A 222 -6.97 -2.79 7.63
C ASP A 222 -6.31 -1.52 8.18
N SER A 223 -7.08 -0.43 8.19
CA SER A 223 -6.59 0.87 8.63
C SER A 223 -6.78 1.06 10.14
N VAL A 224 -7.67 0.29 10.77
CA VAL A 224 -7.77 0.16 12.22
C VAL A 224 -6.90 -0.98 12.75
N PHE A 225 -6.40 -0.82 13.98
CA PHE A 225 -5.54 -1.82 14.62
C PHE A 225 -6.32 -2.68 15.61
N ARG A 226 -6.03 -3.97 15.60
CA ARG A 226 -6.55 -4.94 16.56
C ARG A 226 -5.41 -5.66 17.26
N SER A 227 -5.75 -6.31 18.37
CA SER A 227 -4.82 -7.12 19.15
C SER A 227 -5.06 -8.60 18.86
N LEU A 228 -4.03 -9.27 18.37
CA LEU A 228 -4.02 -10.72 18.24
C LEU A 228 -4.04 -11.36 19.63
N LEU A 229 -4.86 -12.38 19.84
CA LEU A 229 -4.85 -13.12 21.11
C LEU A 229 -3.66 -14.09 21.19
N PRO A 230 -3.18 -14.43 22.40
CA PRO A 230 -2.07 -15.36 22.58
C PRO A 230 -2.32 -16.73 21.94
N ASN A 231 -1.26 -17.30 21.34
CA ASN A 231 -1.27 -18.61 20.68
C ASN A 231 -2.37 -18.73 19.61
N PRO A 232 -2.39 -17.84 18.60
CA PRO A 232 -3.36 -17.93 17.53
C PRO A 232 -3.15 -19.23 16.75
N ALA A 233 -4.24 -19.94 16.45
CA ALA A 233 -4.17 -21.07 15.54
C ALA A 233 -3.83 -20.58 14.13
N PRO A 234 -2.92 -21.26 13.40
CA PRO A 234 -2.70 -20.98 11.98
C PRO A 234 -4.01 -21.07 11.18
N ALA A 235 -4.08 -20.34 10.06
CA ALA A 235 -5.24 -20.44 9.17
C ALA A 235 -5.44 -21.88 8.67
N ARG A 236 -6.70 -22.35 8.59
CA ARG A 236 -7.00 -23.70 8.09
C ARG A 236 -6.67 -23.79 6.59
N LYS A 237 -6.07 -24.92 6.17
CA LYS A 237 -5.71 -25.25 4.76
C LYS A 237 -4.55 -24.45 4.14
N LEU A 238 -3.65 -23.88 4.94
CA LEU A 238 -2.45 -23.21 4.42
C LEU A 238 -1.51 -24.20 3.71
N ALA A 239 -0.92 -23.75 2.61
CA ALA A 239 0.19 -24.47 2.00
C ALA A 239 1.43 -24.38 2.91
N SER A 240 2.26 -25.43 2.94
CA SER A 240 3.47 -25.47 3.80
C SER A 240 4.37 -24.25 3.60
N ARG A 241 4.53 -23.82 2.35
CA ARG A 241 5.35 -22.65 1.96
C ARG A 241 4.85 -21.34 2.57
N GLU A 242 3.55 -21.16 2.73
CA GLU A 242 2.99 -19.93 3.31
C GLU A 242 3.29 -19.86 4.80
N GLN A 243 3.17 -21.01 5.49
CA GLN A 243 3.54 -21.14 6.89
C GLN A 243 5.05 -20.96 7.09
N GLU A 244 5.89 -21.57 6.25
CA GLU A 244 7.35 -21.38 6.26
C GLU A 244 7.72 -19.89 6.08
N THR A 245 7.04 -19.18 5.19
CA THR A 245 7.26 -17.74 4.98
C THR A 245 6.84 -16.94 6.20
N ALA A 246 5.70 -17.27 6.83
CA ALA A 246 5.23 -16.61 8.04
C ALA A 246 6.23 -16.82 9.20
N ASP A 247 6.71 -18.05 9.38
CA ASP A 247 7.72 -18.38 10.39
C ASP A 247 9.05 -17.66 10.13
N ALA A 248 9.52 -17.63 8.88
CA ALA A 248 10.74 -16.93 8.49
C ALA A 248 10.65 -15.40 8.71
N THR A 249 9.44 -14.83 8.65
CA THR A 249 9.19 -13.39 8.85
C THR A 249 8.66 -13.04 10.24
N ALA A 250 8.50 -14.04 11.12
CA ALA A 250 7.87 -13.90 12.43
C ALA A 250 6.53 -13.16 12.39
N THR A 251 5.70 -13.53 11.40
CA THR A 251 4.33 -13.06 11.24
C THR A 251 3.34 -14.20 11.50
N TYR A 252 2.07 -13.86 11.65
CA TYR A 252 1.01 -14.83 11.92
C TYR A 252 0.07 -14.94 10.74
N THR A 253 -0.14 -16.15 10.24
CA THR A 253 -1.25 -16.41 9.33
C THR A 253 -2.56 -16.43 10.11
N PHE A 254 -3.64 -15.94 9.52
CA PHE A 254 -4.94 -15.93 10.18
C PHE A 254 -6.10 -16.16 9.23
N SER A 255 -7.25 -16.51 9.79
CA SER A 255 -8.51 -16.70 9.07
C SER A 255 -9.63 -15.87 9.71
N SER A 256 -10.83 -15.89 9.13
CA SER A 256 -12.01 -15.29 9.76
C SER A 256 -12.33 -15.87 11.15
N ALA A 257 -11.84 -17.08 11.46
CA ALA A 257 -12.02 -17.71 12.77
C ALA A 257 -10.91 -17.37 13.78
N THR A 258 -9.84 -16.70 13.37
CA THR A 258 -8.75 -16.33 14.28
C THR A 258 -9.25 -15.22 15.22
N PRO A 259 -9.11 -15.39 16.55
CA PRO A 259 -9.66 -14.42 17.48
C PRO A 259 -8.76 -13.19 17.62
N PHE A 260 -9.36 -12.03 17.44
CA PHE A 260 -8.77 -10.73 17.72
C PHE A 260 -9.63 -10.00 18.75
N THR A 261 -9.00 -9.11 19.52
CA THR A 261 -9.67 -8.13 20.35
C THR A 261 -9.41 -6.73 19.81
N ASN A 262 -10.14 -5.74 20.34
CA ASN A 262 -9.79 -4.34 20.09
C ASN A 262 -8.34 -4.08 20.51
N ALA A 263 -7.67 -3.11 19.87
CA ALA A 263 -6.35 -2.66 20.31
C ALA A 263 -6.36 -2.35 21.81
N GLN A 264 -5.34 -2.79 22.54
CA GLN A 264 -5.22 -2.54 23.99
C GLN A 264 -4.47 -1.24 24.29
N ASN A 265 -3.57 -0.83 23.39
CA ASN A 265 -2.89 0.46 23.45
C ASN A 265 -3.90 1.63 23.31
N LYS A 266 -3.95 2.51 24.32
CA LYS A 266 -4.87 3.66 24.38
C LYS A 266 -4.71 4.64 23.22
N PHE A 267 -3.50 4.82 22.68
CA PHE A 267 -3.26 5.71 21.56
C PHE A 267 -3.81 5.11 20.27
N LEU A 268 -3.64 3.80 20.07
CA LEU A 268 -4.25 3.11 18.94
C LEU A 268 -5.78 3.03 19.05
N GLN A 269 -6.34 2.93 20.27
CA GLN A 269 -7.79 3.06 20.49
C GLN A 269 -8.31 4.45 20.07
N ASN A 270 -7.64 5.52 20.50
CA ASN A 270 -7.97 6.88 20.10
C ASN A 270 -7.88 7.05 18.58
N TYR A 271 -6.77 6.61 17.99
CA TYR A 271 -6.55 6.64 16.55
C TYR A 271 -7.66 5.90 15.79
N ASN A 272 -7.99 4.66 16.17
CA ASN A 272 -9.04 3.88 15.52
C ASN A 272 -10.37 4.64 15.54
N SER A 273 -10.77 5.18 16.70
CA SER A 273 -12.03 5.93 16.82
C SER A 273 -12.07 7.17 15.93
N TRP A 274 -10.97 7.93 15.84
CA TRP A 274 -10.89 9.12 14.99
C TRP A 274 -10.86 8.76 13.52
N LEU A 275 -10.14 7.70 13.17
CA LEU A 275 -10.03 7.21 11.81
C LEU A 275 -11.38 6.72 11.29
N GLU A 276 -12.10 5.90 12.05
CA GLU A 276 -13.42 5.40 11.69
C GLU A 276 -14.37 6.57 11.40
N LYS A 277 -14.44 7.56 12.31
CA LYS A 277 -15.23 8.77 12.09
C LYS A 277 -14.79 9.55 10.84
N ALA A 278 -13.49 9.70 10.62
CA ALA A 278 -12.97 10.42 9.46
C ALA A 278 -13.26 9.69 8.14
N PHE A 279 -13.18 8.36 8.14
CA PHE A 279 -13.42 7.51 6.98
C PHE A 279 -14.91 7.42 6.65
N ASP A 280 -15.77 7.33 7.65
CA ASP A 280 -17.23 7.38 7.48
C ASP A 280 -17.65 8.69 6.80
N ASN A 281 -17.12 9.83 7.26
CA ASN A 281 -17.37 11.14 6.64
C ASN A 281 -16.91 11.20 5.17
N ARG A 282 -15.94 10.37 4.79
CA ARG A 282 -15.37 10.30 3.43
C ARG A 282 -15.93 9.14 2.60
N LYS A 283 -16.82 8.32 3.16
CA LYS A 283 -17.35 7.10 2.54
C LYS A 283 -16.24 6.11 2.16
N LEU A 284 -15.25 5.97 3.04
CA LEU A 284 -14.14 5.03 2.94
C LEU A 284 -14.32 3.90 3.97
N THR A 285 -13.82 2.70 3.65
CA THR A 285 -13.82 1.56 4.59
C THR A 285 -12.56 1.57 5.43
N SER A 286 -12.68 1.38 6.74
CA SER A 286 -11.54 1.17 7.64
C SER A 286 -11.06 -0.29 7.70
N LEU A 287 -11.86 -1.22 7.16
CA LEU A 287 -11.64 -2.67 7.19
C LEU A 287 -11.59 -3.33 5.79
N PRO A 288 -10.76 -2.84 4.85
CA PRO A 288 -10.69 -3.39 3.50
C PRO A 288 -10.39 -4.88 3.44
N CYS A 289 -9.65 -5.48 4.37
CA CYS A 289 -9.36 -6.92 4.33
C CYS A 289 -10.63 -7.77 4.41
N ALA A 290 -11.67 -7.30 5.11
CA ALA A 290 -12.98 -7.95 5.17
C ALA A 290 -13.83 -7.61 3.94
N THR A 291 -13.85 -6.33 3.54
CA THR A 291 -14.66 -5.85 2.41
C THR A 291 -14.23 -6.48 1.07
N ILE A 292 -12.93 -6.67 0.85
CA ILE A 292 -12.42 -7.35 -0.36
C ILE A 292 -12.91 -8.80 -0.41
N GLY A 293 -12.88 -9.52 0.71
CA GLY A 293 -13.39 -10.89 0.76
C GLY A 293 -14.87 -10.98 0.39
N LEU A 294 -15.69 -10.01 0.82
CA LEU A 294 -17.10 -9.92 0.41
C LEU A 294 -17.24 -9.66 -1.09
N ALA A 295 -16.42 -8.75 -1.65
CA ALA A 295 -16.44 -8.44 -3.08
C ALA A 295 -16.04 -9.63 -3.97
N PHE A 296 -15.09 -10.47 -3.54
CA PHE A 296 -14.79 -11.71 -4.26
C PHE A 296 -15.92 -12.74 -4.15
N ASN A 297 -16.58 -12.84 -2.98
CA ASN A 297 -17.71 -13.75 -2.77
C ASN A 297 -18.99 -13.33 -3.51
N SER A 298 -19.17 -12.05 -3.82
CA SER A 298 -20.30 -11.61 -4.66
C SER A 298 -20.12 -11.97 -6.13
N GLU A 299 -18.90 -12.28 -6.57
CA GLU A 299 -18.55 -12.57 -7.98
C GLU A 299 -18.39 -14.08 -8.25
N VAL A 300 -19.04 -14.94 -7.47
CA VAL A 300 -18.92 -16.41 -7.57
C VAL A 300 -19.32 -17.01 -8.92
N ASP A 301 -20.17 -16.30 -9.67
CA ASP A 301 -20.60 -16.71 -11.01
C ASP A 301 -19.56 -16.37 -12.10
N VAL A 302 -18.65 -15.42 -11.82
CA VAL A 302 -17.63 -14.94 -12.76
C VAL A 302 -16.22 -15.40 -12.37
N LEU A 303 -15.97 -15.59 -11.08
CA LEU A 303 -14.72 -16.06 -10.53
C LEU A 303 -14.80 -17.53 -10.13
N GLU A 304 -13.72 -18.24 -10.39
CA GLU A 304 -13.44 -19.55 -9.83
C GLU A 304 -12.11 -19.53 -9.07
N LYS A 305 -11.85 -20.59 -8.29
CA LYS A 305 -10.60 -20.75 -7.54
C LYS A 305 -10.26 -19.54 -6.66
N VAL A 306 -11.30 -18.95 -6.07
CA VAL A 306 -11.17 -17.82 -5.13
C VAL A 306 -10.50 -18.32 -3.85
N ASP A 307 -9.43 -17.66 -3.45
CA ASP A 307 -8.72 -17.95 -2.21
C ASP A 307 -8.03 -16.68 -1.68
N SER A 308 -7.46 -16.77 -0.48
CA SER A 308 -6.81 -15.64 0.16
C SER A 308 -5.66 -16.05 1.06
N ARG A 309 -4.72 -15.13 1.24
CA ARG A 309 -3.67 -15.21 2.24
C ARG A 309 -3.72 -13.98 3.13
N ARG A 310 -3.88 -14.21 4.43
CA ARG A 310 -4.00 -13.13 5.43
C ARG A 310 -2.91 -13.25 6.48
N ILE A 311 -2.25 -12.13 6.75
CA ILE A 311 -1.08 -12.06 7.63
C ILE A 311 -1.28 -10.94 8.64
N ALA A 312 -1.12 -11.26 9.92
CA ALA A 312 -0.98 -10.30 10.99
C ALA A 312 0.52 -10.08 11.26
N ILE A 313 0.97 -8.84 11.08
CA ILE A 313 2.34 -8.40 11.32
C ILE A 313 2.36 -7.67 12.67
N PRO A 314 2.94 -8.25 13.73
CA PRO A 314 2.99 -7.57 15.03
C PRO A 314 3.75 -6.25 14.93
N LEU A 315 3.21 -5.19 15.53
CA LEU A 315 3.84 -3.87 15.57
C LEU A 315 4.91 -3.76 16.66
N GLY A 316 4.94 -4.72 17.59
CA GLY A 316 5.93 -4.84 18.65
C GLY A 316 6.32 -6.30 18.92
N GLU A 317 6.73 -6.57 20.15
CA GLU A 317 7.03 -7.91 20.65
C GLU A 317 5.93 -8.34 21.64
N PRO A 318 4.96 -9.16 21.21
CA PRO A 318 3.92 -9.67 22.08
C PRO A 318 4.48 -10.39 23.31
N ARG A 319 3.82 -10.24 24.47
CA ARG A 319 4.29 -10.84 25.74
C ARG A 319 4.50 -12.35 25.66
N TRP A 320 3.59 -13.07 25.00
CA TRP A 320 3.66 -14.53 24.87
C TRP A 320 4.84 -15.03 24.03
N GLU A 321 5.44 -14.18 23.18
CA GLU A 321 6.67 -14.54 22.45
C GLU A 321 7.91 -14.44 23.36
N ARG A 322 7.87 -13.55 24.37
CA ARG A 322 8.97 -13.29 25.31
C ARG A 322 8.95 -14.23 26.52
N GLU A 323 7.76 -14.57 27.00
CA GLU A 323 7.56 -15.31 28.25
C GLU A 323 7.61 -16.83 28.07
N GLY A 324 7.61 -17.32 26.82
CA GLY A 324 7.36 -18.74 26.53
C GLY A 324 5.84 -19.02 26.63
N GLY A 325 5.39 -20.19 26.14
CA GLY A 325 3.97 -20.58 26.20
C GLY A 325 3.37 -20.52 27.62
N LYS A 326 2.06 -20.71 27.76
CA LYS A 326 1.26 -20.51 29.00
C LYS A 326 1.87 -21.08 30.31
N ASP A 327 2.77 -22.05 30.23
CA ASP A 327 3.42 -22.71 31.38
C ASP A 327 4.92 -22.36 31.54
N GLY A 328 5.45 -21.38 30.80
CA GLY A 328 6.88 -21.06 30.77
C GLY A 328 7.78 -22.17 30.18
N SER A 329 7.17 -23.23 29.63
CA SER A 329 7.83 -24.47 29.18
C SER A 329 8.21 -24.47 27.70
N GLY A 330 7.88 -23.41 26.95
CA GLY A 330 8.27 -23.25 25.55
C GLY A 330 9.56 -22.43 25.41
N PRO A 331 10.44 -22.75 24.44
CA PRO A 331 11.64 -21.95 24.22
C PRO A 331 11.25 -20.50 23.88
N ARG A 332 11.87 -19.54 24.57
CA ARG A 332 11.76 -18.11 24.22
C ARG A 332 12.19 -17.94 22.77
N LYS A 333 11.28 -17.54 21.88
CA LYS A 333 11.60 -17.33 20.47
C LYS A 333 12.24 -15.96 20.33
N GLN A 334 13.55 -15.89 20.49
CA GLN A 334 14.29 -14.67 20.20
C GLN A 334 14.21 -14.39 18.69
N LEU A 335 13.65 -13.24 18.33
CA LEU A 335 13.54 -12.82 16.94
C LEU A 335 14.92 -12.54 16.35
N THR A 336 15.12 -12.93 15.09
CA THR A 336 16.32 -12.56 14.34
C THR A 336 16.33 -11.06 14.03
N ALA A 337 17.49 -10.52 13.66
CA ALA A 337 17.61 -9.12 13.25
C ALA A 337 16.67 -8.78 12.06
N ASP A 338 16.52 -9.70 11.13
CA ASP A 338 15.62 -9.57 9.97
C ASP A 338 14.14 -9.59 10.37
N GLN A 339 13.75 -10.44 11.32
CA GLN A 339 12.38 -10.46 11.83
C GLN A 339 12.05 -9.17 12.58
N LEU A 340 12.99 -8.66 13.39
CA LEU A 340 12.85 -7.38 14.06
C LEU A 340 12.78 -6.21 13.07
N SER A 341 13.55 -6.24 11.99
CA SER A 341 13.52 -5.17 10.98
C SER A 341 12.16 -5.11 10.28
N ILE A 342 11.55 -6.25 9.94
CA ILE A 342 10.20 -6.31 9.36
C ILE A 342 9.17 -5.64 10.29
N ARG A 343 9.16 -5.99 11.58
CA ARG A 343 8.21 -5.40 12.56
C ARG A 343 8.45 -3.91 12.76
N ARG A 344 9.72 -3.47 12.80
CA ARG A 344 10.08 -2.04 12.86
C ARG A 344 9.63 -1.28 11.62
N THR A 345 9.79 -1.87 10.43
CA THR A 345 9.28 -1.29 9.18
C THR A 345 7.75 -1.20 9.21
N ALA A 346 7.05 -2.22 9.71
CA ALA A 346 5.60 -2.17 9.88
C ALA A 346 5.19 -0.99 10.76
N LEU A 347 5.77 -0.87 11.96
CA LEU A 347 5.51 0.23 12.89
C LEU A 347 5.83 1.60 12.28
N LEU A 348 6.99 1.74 11.61
CA LEU A 348 7.39 2.99 10.96
C LEU A 348 6.37 3.41 9.89
N THR A 349 5.96 2.49 9.01
CA THR A 349 4.99 2.79 7.95
C THR A 349 3.59 3.09 8.49
N VAL A 350 3.24 2.56 9.67
CA VAL A 350 2.01 2.92 10.40
C VAL A 350 2.12 4.33 10.96
N ILE A 351 3.20 4.67 11.68
CA ILE A 351 3.38 6.00 12.26
C ILE A 351 3.36 7.09 11.18
N GLN A 352 4.10 6.88 10.08
CA GLN A 352 4.11 7.81 8.95
C GLN A 352 2.74 7.93 8.27
N MET A 353 1.91 6.89 8.32
CA MET A 353 0.54 6.95 7.82
C MET A 353 -0.34 7.78 8.74
N ILE A 354 -0.22 7.60 10.07
CA ILE A 354 -0.94 8.43 11.05
C ILE A 354 -0.56 9.90 10.88
N GLU A 355 0.72 10.20 10.66
CA GLU A 355 1.22 11.54 10.32
C GLU A 355 0.59 12.07 9.02
N GLY A 356 0.55 11.27 7.95
CA GLY A 356 -0.08 11.66 6.69
C GLY A 356 -1.59 11.92 6.81
N LEU A 357 -2.26 11.27 7.77
CA LEU A 357 -3.69 11.42 8.04
C LEU A 357 -4.00 12.53 9.08
N GLU A 358 -2.99 13.22 9.59
CA GLU A 358 -3.11 14.21 10.67
C GLU A 358 -4.28 15.18 10.47
N THR A 359 -4.41 15.78 9.28
CA THR A 359 -5.46 16.75 8.98
C THR A 359 -6.86 16.19 9.28
N ILE A 360 -7.15 14.98 8.82
CA ILE A 360 -8.48 14.37 8.96
C ILE A 360 -8.69 13.80 10.37
N LEU A 361 -7.62 13.37 11.03
CA LEU A 361 -7.67 12.86 12.40
C LEU A 361 -7.87 13.98 13.41
N MET A 362 -7.25 15.14 13.21
CA MET A 362 -7.50 16.35 13.99
C MET A 362 -8.95 16.81 13.83
N GLU A 363 -9.47 16.86 12.60
CA GLU A 363 -10.87 17.19 12.31
C GLU A 363 -11.83 16.24 13.03
N ALA A 364 -11.61 14.92 12.91
CA ALA A 364 -12.48 13.92 13.53
C ALA A 364 -12.40 13.93 15.06
N SER A 365 -11.22 14.13 15.63
CA SER A 365 -11.00 14.18 17.09
C SER A 365 -11.47 15.49 17.73
N GLY A 366 -11.62 16.57 16.95
CA GLY A 366 -11.93 17.91 17.44
C GLY A 366 -10.80 18.55 18.24
N LYS A 367 -9.58 18.01 18.18
CA LYS A 367 -8.42 18.52 18.91
C LYS A 367 -7.89 19.80 18.29
N SER A 368 -7.48 20.73 19.15
CA SER A 368 -6.63 21.85 18.70
C SER A 368 -5.22 21.36 18.32
N ARG A 369 -4.45 22.22 17.65
CA ARG A 369 -3.03 21.96 17.31
C ARG A 369 -2.23 21.55 18.56
N ASP A 370 -2.33 22.31 19.64
CA ASP A 370 -1.59 22.05 20.88
C ASP A 370 -2.01 20.74 21.56
N GLU A 371 -3.28 20.33 21.44
CA GLU A 371 -3.76 19.06 21.97
C GLU A 371 -3.31 17.88 21.13
N TRP A 372 -3.27 18.05 19.81
CA TRP A 372 -2.74 17.08 18.87
C TRP A 372 -1.24 16.85 19.12
N ASP A 373 -0.45 17.91 19.20
CA ASP A 373 1.01 17.82 19.39
C ASP A 373 1.37 17.11 20.71
N ARG A 374 0.59 17.38 21.78
CA ARG A 374 0.70 16.68 23.06
C ARG A 374 0.35 15.19 22.93
N TRP A 375 -0.73 14.86 22.23
CA TRP A 375 -1.13 13.48 21.98
C TRP A 375 -0.11 12.74 21.12
N TRP A 376 0.37 13.36 20.04
CA TRP A 376 1.37 12.82 19.12
C TRP A 376 2.68 12.52 19.83
N THR A 377 3.19 13.47 20.61
CA THR A 377 4.42 13.30 21.40
C THR A 377 4.28 12.14 22.40
N ALA A 378 3.13 12.05 23.08
CA ALA A 378 2.86 10.98 24.03
C ALA A 378 2.71 9.61 23.35
N MET A 379 2.03 9.55 22.19
CA MET A 379 1.91 8.34 21.38
C MET A 379 3.29 7.86 20.93
N MET A 380 4.09 8.75 20.34
CA MET A 380 5.43 8.40 19.85
C MET A 380 6.31 7.87 20.99
N SER A 381 6.28 8.51 22.16
CA SER A 381 7.00 8.01 23.33
C SER A 381 6.55 6.60 23.73
N ASP A 382 5.24 6.36 23.76
CA ASP A 382 4.66 5.08 24.17
C ASP A 382 4.96 3.94 23.17
N LEU A 383 4.76 4.17 21.87
CA LEU A 383 4.94 3.15 20.83
C LEU A 383 6.39 2.66 20.72
N PHE A 384 7.37 3.53 20.98
CA PHE A 384 8.80 3.17 20.98
C PHE A 384 9.34 2.72 22.34
N GLN A 385 8.59 2.91 23.43
CA GLN A 385 8.97 2.39 24.74
C GLN A 385 8.85 0.86 24.80
N LYS A 386 9.73 0.23 25.59
CA LYS A 386 9.63 -1.21 25.86
C LYS A 386 8.28 -1.51 26.51
N GLY A 387 7.42 -2.19 25.78
CA GLY A 387 6.12 -2.65 26.29
C GLY A 387 4.89 -1.96 25.71
N GLY A 388 5.04 -0.83 25.01
CA GLY A 388 3.90 -0.06 24.47
C GLY A 388 3.03 -0.85 23.48
N LEU A 389 3.64 -1.79 22.75
CA LEU A 389 2.98 -2.68 21.77
C LEU A 389 3.14 -4.15 22.14
N ALA A 390 3.05 -4.46 23.43
CA ALA A 390 3.24 -5.82 23.94
C ALA A 390 1.96 -6.67 23.93
N ASN A 391 0.80 -6.11 23.62
CA ASN A 391 -0.49 -6.79 23.78
C ASN A 391 -1.02 -7.34 22.46
N GLY A 392 -0.13 -7.59 21.50
CA GLY A 392 -0.51 -8.21 20.23
C GLY A 392 -1.02 -7.26 19.17
N GLU A 393 -0.88 -5.95 19.34
CA GLU A 393 -1.27 -4.97 18.33
C GLU A 393 -0.54 -5.27 17.02
N CYS A 394 -1.31 -5.49 15.96
CA CYS A 394 -0.78 -5.91 14.68
C CYS A 394 -1.37 -5.13 13.53
N LEU A 395 -0.57 -5.04 12.49
CA LEU A 395 -1.03 -4.66 11.17
C LEU A 395 -1.60 -5.89 10.47
N GLU A 396 -2.86 -5.83 10.08
CA GLU A 396 -3.53 -6.88 9.33
C GLU A 396 -3.46 -6.58 7.84
N VAL A 397 -2.93 -7.53 7.07
CA VAL A 397 -2.84 -7.45 5.61
C VAL A 397 -3.47 -8.69 4.97
N SER A 398 -4.09 -8.51 3.81
CA SER A 398 -4.69 -9.60 3.05
C SER A 398 -4.38 -9.50 1.57
N ALA A 399 -4.06 -10.63 0.97
CA ALA A 399 -4.06 -10.86 -0.46
C ALA A 399 -5.26 -11.76 -0.82
N TRP A 400 -6.13 -11.31 -1.71
CA TRP A 400 -7.24 -12.09 -2.25
C TRP A 400 -7.04 -12.28 -3.74
N TRP A 401 -7.32 -13.47 -4.26
CA TRP A 401 -7.23 -13.73 -5.69
C TRP A 401 -8.34 -14.64 -6.19
N GLY A 402 -8.57 -14.60 -7.50
CA GLY A 402 -9.54 -15.43 -8.20
C GLY A 402 -9.21 -15.49 -9.69
N VAL A 403 -9.63 -16.57 -10.34
CA VAL A 403 -9.47 -16.78 -11.79
C VAL A 403 -10.80 -16.48 -12.47
N LYS A 404 -10.81 -15.61 -13.48
CA LYS A 404 -12.02 -15.34 -14.26
C LYS A 404 -12.40 -16.58 -15.09
N ARG A 405 -13.68 -16.95 -15.09
CA ARG A 405 -14.22 -18.10 -15.85
C ARG A 405 -14.11 -17.93 -17.35
#